data_AF-I3KRK2-F1
#
_entry.id   AF-I3KRK2-F1
#
_cell.length_a   1.000
_cell.length_b   1.000
_cell.length_c   1.000
_cell.angle_alpha   90.00
_cell.angle_beta   90.00
_cell.angle_gamma   90.00
#
_symmetry.space_group_name_H-M   'P 1'
#
loop_
_entity.id
_entity.type
_entity.pdbx_description
1 polymer ?
#
loop_
_entity_poly.entity_id
_entity_poly.type
_entity_poly.pdbx_seq_one_letter_code
_entity_poly.pdbx_strand_id
1 'polypeptide(L)'
;ALSTRDRIKAIRDLPMTKQTLELWQGAMKSIGGKFGTSVLTYFVFLKWLLMFNIFSFLVNFGFVTIPLLVYNVTFRGLEILTGVGYFNYTVMYYGSYSNETLVDYNMQLAYFFTIAVYMVLCGISLIYSMSVNFKNNYVLADSASNSAWQLLCTWDFSVTNEKAVKQRRNNLCVQLKESLSETAQQERLTVSEKLKHYGIHFGCWLLSTSLAFGCAVFVIIHYLYLFYVLLQATKIADGSLLEEAKTLLVPFVVSLINLVIPLFYSLFNKFEHYSTHRKQIYALLIRNVFLKMSILSVLCHYWMDKVPAKDPCWESTVGQSLYRLVLFDFLFLMLGSFFGEFLSNVIGTKLIPRMGVPEFDVARNVLELIYSQTLAWYEPYEQYIQHFTSSSSVSVSLTHNCQPPRRSGRAAQMQTIFIFLLFFPFFVGALSIVAYTAWSLTPSEGCGPFRGLNNSFSAVDVWIDDLKNVTGSQWVVEIYNNVILSEIFYFLITLIILVIIYILWQVTNGRKELIRRLRQQIVNVSLF
;
A
#
# COMPACT_ATOMS: atom_id res chain seq x y z
N ALA A 1 -6.71 50.15 -0.17
CA ALA A 1 -5.78 49.13 0.37
C ALA A 1 -6.61 48.09 1.12
N LEU A 2 -6.74 46.88 0.57
CA LEU A 2 -7.46 45.79 1.25
C LEU A 2 -6.65 45.30 2.46
N SER A 3 -7.33 45.17 3.59
CA SER A 3 -6.77 44.70 4.85
C SER A 3 -6.14 43.31 4.69
N THR A 4 -5.02 43.06 5.34
CA THR A 4 -4.31 41.78 5.39
C THR A 4 -5.24 40.63 5.80
N ARG A 5 -6.30 40.93 6.56
CA ARG A 5 -7.34 39.97 6.97
C ARG A 5 -8.23 39.51 5.81
N ASP A 6 -8.53 40.41 4.86
CA ASP A 6 -9.37 40.12 3.70
C ASP A 6 -8.58 39.34 2.64
N ARG A 7 -7.27 39.58 2.52
CA ARG A 7 -6.36 38.76 1.70
C ARG A 7 -6.22 37.33 2.24
N ILE A 8 -6.13 37.16 3.56
CA ILE A 8 -6.09 35.82 4.19
C ILE A 8 -7.43 35.08 4.04
N LYS A 9 -8.55 35.81 4.04
CA LYS A 9 -9.88 35.23 3.79
C LYS A 9 -10.08 34.85 2.31
N ALA A 10 -9.60 35.67 1.38
CA ALA A 10 -9.62 35.37 -0.06
C ALA A 10 -8.70 34.19 -0.45
N ILE A 11 -7.57 33.99 0.24
CA ILE A 11 -6.71 32.81 0.05
C ILE A 11 -7.38 31.54 0.62
N ARG A 12 -8.17 31.67 1.69
CA ARG A 12 -8.94 30.57 2.29
C ARG A 12 -10.16 30.16 1.44
N ASP A 13 -10.72 31.10 0.69
CA ASP A 13 -11.94 30.95 -0.11
C ASP A 13 -11.69 30.76 -1.62
N LEU A 14 -10.46 30.41 -2.04
CA LEU A 14 -10.14 30.09 -3.43
C LEU A 14 -11.01 28.90 -3.91
N PRO A 15 -11.99 29.09 -4.81
CA PRO A 15 -12.98 28.05 -5.16
C PRO A 15 -12.47 27.04 -6.20
N MET A 16 -11.24 27.19 -6.70
CA MET A 16 -10.81 26.53 -7.94
C MET A 16 -10.32 25.09 -7.77
N THR A 17 -10.19 24.57 -6.54
CA THR A 17 -9.81 23.17 -6.27
C THR A 17 -10.88 22.36 -5.54
N LYS A 18 -11.97 22.98 -5.08
CA LYS A 18 -13.05 22.26 -4.37
C LYS A 18 -14.10 21.67 -5.32
N GLN A 19 -14.44 22.34 -6.41
CA GLN A 19 -15.53 21.89 -7.31
C GLN A 19 -15.19 20.62 -8.10
N THR A 20 -13.94 20.40 -8.49
CA THR A 20 -13.50 19.13 -9.11
C THR A 20 -13.43 17.97 -8.09
N LEU A 21 -13.40 18.27 -6.79
CA LEU A 21 -13.32 17.27 -5.72
C LEU A 21 -14.70 16.70 -5.30
N GLU A 22 -15.80 17.25 -5.82
CA GLU A 22 -17.19 16.87 -5.52
C GLU A 22 -17.71 15.69 -6.35
N LEU A 23 -17.05 15.34 -7.48
CA LEU A 23 -17.48 14.26 -8.38
C LEU A 23 -17.72 12.91 -7.66
N TRP A 24 -16.98 12.66 -6.58
CA TRP A 24 -17.08 11.43 -5.80
C TRP A 24 -17.94 11.54 -4.54
N GLN A 25 -18.29 12.74 -4.07
CA GLN A 25 -19.01 12.90 -2.80
C GLN A 25 -20.44 12.34 -2.86
N GLY A 26 -21.14 12.55 -3.98
CA GLY A 26 -22.49 12.00 -4.18
C GLY A 26 -22.50 10.47 -4.19
N ALA A 27 -21.59 9.85 -4.96
CA ALA A 27 -21.44 8.40 -5.03
C ALA A 27 -21.03 7.80 -3.68
N MET A 28 -20.03 8.36 -3.00
CA MET A 28 -19.60 7.90 -1.68
C MET A 28 -20.71 8.04 -0.62
N LYS A 29 -21.51 9.12 -0.64
CA LYS A 29 -22.64 9.30 0.28
C LYS A 29 -23.73 8.24 0.05
N SER A 30 -24.01 7.92 -1.21
CA SER A 30 -24.94 6.84 -1.59
C SER A 30 -24.41 5.47 -1.13
N ILE A 31 -23.15 5.16 -1.40
CA ILE A 31 -22.49 3.92 -0.98
C ILE A 31 -22.47 3.81 0.56
N GLY A 32 -22.09 4.87 1.27
CA GLY A 32 -22.10 4.90 2.73
C GLY A 32 -23.49 4.74 3.34
N GLY A 33 -24.52 5.26 2.68
CA GLY A 33 -25.92 5.07 3.07
C GLY A 33 -26.41 3.63 2.88
N LYS A 34 -25.98 2.94 1.81
CA LYS A 34 -26.41 1.58 1.47
C LYS A 34 -25.59 0.47 2.14
N PHE A 35 -24.27 0.61 2.13
CA PHE A 35 -23.30 -0.42 2.55
C PHE A 35 -22.65 -0.13 3.92
N GLY A 36 -22.91 1.05 4.49
CA GLY A 36 -22.45 1.42 5.81
C GLY A 36 -21.07 2.07 5.85
N THR A 37 -20.67 2.49 7.05
CA THR A 37 -19.49 3.33 7.28
C THR A 37 -18.16 2.63 7.02
N SER A 38 -18.08 1.31 7.19
CA SER A 38 -16.83 0.56 6.95
C SER A 38 -16.44 0.53 5.46
N VAL A 39 -17.43 0.36 4.59
CA VAL A 39 -17.23 0.40 3.13
C VAL A 39 -16.93 1.83 2.69
N LEU A 40 -17.55 2.84 3.31
CA LEU A 40 -17.18 4.23 3.08
C LEU A 40 -15.70 4.51 3.42
N THR A 41 -15.18 3.98 4.52
CA THR A 41 -13.76 4.13 4.89
C THR A 41 -12.81 3.61 3.81
N TYR A 42 -13.17 2.52 3.13
CA TYR A 42 -12.41 2.01 1.98
C TYR A 42 -12.32 3.03 0.85
N PHE A 43 -13.46 3.60 0.42
CA PHE A 43 -13.46 4.59 -0.67
C PHE A 43 -12.77 5.89 -0.28
N VAL A 44 -12.83 6.29 1.00
CA VAL A 44 -12.06 7.42 1.52
C VAL A 44 -10.56 7.16 1.43
N PHE A 45 -10.11 5.95 1.81
CA PHE A 45 -8.72 5.53 1.69
C PHE A 45 -8.27 5.46 0.22
N LEU A 46 -9.08 4.86 -0.64
CA LEU A 46 -8.84 4.77 -2.08
C LEU A 46 -8.75 6.14 -2.75
N LYS A 47 -9.64 7.08 -2.39
CA LYS A 47 -9.57 8.46 -2.88
C LYS A 47 -8.29 9.14 -2.44
N TRP A 48 -7.89 8.99 -1.17
CA TRP A 48 -6.63 9.52 -0.68
C TRP A 48 -5.43 8.95 -1.45
N LEU A 49 -5.43 7.64 -1.71
CA LEU A 49 -4.40 6.95 -2.48
C LEU A 49 -4.34 7.43 -3.94
N LEU A 50 -5.50 7.63 -4.58
CA LEU A 50 -5.57 8.17 -5.94
C LEU A 50 -4.98 9.58 -6.01
N MET A 51 -5.32 10.46 -5.06
CA MET A 51 -4.75 11.81 -5.01
C MET A 51 -3.23 11.78 -4.75
N PHE A 52 -2.78 10.83 -3.93
CA PHE A 52 -1.36 10.60 -3.68
C PHE A 52 -0.62 10.18 -4.96
N ASN A 53 -1.19 9.27 -5.76
CA ASN A 53 -0.61 8.83 -7.04
C ASN A 53 -0.70 9.90 -8.14
N ILE A 54 -1.74 10.74 -8.17
CA ILE A 54 -1.79 11.90 -9.07
C ILE A 54 -0.63 12.86 -8.77
N PHE A 55 -0.38 13.12 -7.49
CA PHE A 55 0.76 13.95 -7.07
C PHE A 55 2.09 13.31 -7.50
N SER A 56 2.26 12.01 -7.26
CA SER A 56 3.42 11.24 -7.73
C SER A 56 3.65 11.38 -9.23
N PHE A 57 2.58 11.17 -10.02
CA PHE A 57 2.64 11.28 -11.48
C PHE A 57 3.04 12.68 -11.91
N LEU A 58 2.47 13.74 -11.33
CA LEU A 58 2.80 15.13 -11.68
C LEU A 58 4.27 15.47 -11.41
N VAL A 59 4.83 15.00 -10.29
CA VAL A 59 6.24 15.24 -9.96
C VAL A 59 7.16 14.50 -10.93
N ASN A 60 6.96 13.19 -11.14
CA ASN A 60 7.81 12.39 -12.01
C ASN A 60 7.66 12.78 -13.48
N PHE A 61 6.43 12.96 -13.96
CA PHE A 61 6.17 13.40 -15.33
C PHE A 61 6.74 14.81 -15.58
N GLY A 62 6.55 15.73 -14.63
CA GLY A 62 6.98 17.12 -14.77
C GLY A 62 8.49 17.30 -14.87
N PHE A 63 9.25 16.72 -13.96
CA PHE A 63 10.69 16.96 -13.86
C PHE A 63 11.55 15.98 -14.66
N VAL A 64 11.04 14.78 -14.93
CA VAL A 64 11.82 13.72 -15.60
C VAL A 64 11.35 13.53 -17.04
N THR A 65 10.03 13.50 -17.29
CA THR A 65 9.48 13.13 -18.59
C THR A 65 9.32 14.29 -19.57
N ILE A 66 8.86 15.47 -19.11
CA ILE A 66 8.67 16.64 -19.97
C ILE A 66 9.97 17.07 -20.69
N PRO A 67 11.14 17.15 -20.03
CA PRO A 67 12.38 17.54 -20.70
C PRO A 67 12.76 16.64 -21.88
N LEU A 68 12.38 15.35 -21.82
CA LEU A 68 12.65 14.38 -22.87
C LEU A 68 11.60 14.40 -23.99
N LEU A 69 10.32 14.66 -23.67
CA LEU A 69 9.21 14.74 -24.64
C LEU A 69 9.27 15.97 -25.56
N VAL A 70 9.96 17.04 -25.13
CA VAL A 70 10.21 18.22 -25.97
C VAL A 70 11.09 17.87 -27.18
N TYR A 71 11.80 16.73 -27.15
CA TYR A 71 12.52 16.17 -28.29
C TYR A 71 11.78 14.96 -28.89
N ASN A 72 11.51 15.06 -30.18
CA ASN A 72 10.52 14.33 -30.98
C ASN A 72 10.56 12.78 -30.85
N VAL A 73 9.53 12.20 -30.23
CA VAL A 73 9.30 10.74 -30.21
C VAL A 73 7.87 10.42 -30.65
N THR A 74 7.70 9.53 -31.63
CA THR A 74 6.40 9.15 -32.17
C THR A 74 5.77 8.03 -31.35
N PHE A 75 4.66 8.30 -30.65
CA PHE A 75 3.93 7.30 -29.87
C PHE A 75 2.90 6.54 -30.72
N ARG A 76 2.99 5.20 -30.79
CA ARG A 76 1.96 4.33 -31.39
C ARG A 76 1.32 3.44 -30.31
N GLY A 77 0.07 3.71 -29.97
CA GLY A 77 -0.64 3.13 -28.82
C GLY A 77 -0.95 1.62 -28.83
N LEU A 78 -0.48 0.84 -29.81
CA LEU A 78 -0.70 -0.62 -29.86
C LEU A 78 0.31 -1.40 -29.00
N GLU A 79 1.38 -0.75 -28.57
CA GLU A 79 2.54 -1.34 -27.89
C GLU A 79 2.39 -1.39 -26.35
N ILE A 80 1.31 -0.79 -25.81
CA ILE A 80 0.95 -0.77 -24.38
C ILE A 80 0.79 -2.19 -23.80
N LEU A 81 0.48 -3.19 -24.62
CA LEU A 81 0.20 -4.55 -24.13
C LEU A 81 1.43 -5.48 -24.07
N THR A 82 2.46 -5.24 -24.89
CA THR A 82 3.58 -6.18 -25.05
C THR A 82 4.84 -5.75 -24.29
N GLY A 83 5.06 -4.46 -24.05
CA GLY A 83 6.18 -3.97 -23.24
C GLY A 83 7.56 -4.42 -23.73
N VAL A 84 7.71 -4.72 -25.02
CA VAL A 84 8.96 -5.12 -25.69
C VAL A 84 9.04 -4.36 -27.03
N GLY A 85 10.26 -3.97 -27.46
CA GLY A 85 10.49 -3.30 -28.75
C GLY A 85 10.74 -1.79 -28.60
N TYR A 86 9.95 -0.96 -29.28
CA TYR A 86 10.08 0.52 -29.27
C TYR A 86 9.98 1.13 -27.86
N PHE A 87 9.32 0.42 -26.93
CA PHE A 87 9.28 0.76 -25.50
C PHE A 87 10.64 0.78 -24.80
N ASN A 88 11.69 0.09 -25.29
CA ASN A 88 13.04 0.23 -24.72
C ASN A 88 13.56 1.69 -24.78
N TYR A 89 13.01 2.49 -25.70
CA TYR A 89 13.39 3.89 -25.93
C TYR A 89 12.34 4.87 -25.40
N THR A 90 11.23 4.41 -24.83
CA THR A 90 10.22 5.33 -24.27
C THR A 90 10.62 5.84 -22.90
N VAL A 91 10.10 7.02 -22.56
CA VAL A 91 10.42 7.74 -21.32
C VAL A 91 9.95 6.98 -20.05
N MET A 92 9.18 5.92 -20.19
CA MET A 92 8.75 5.10 -19.05
C MET A 92 9.89 4.28 -18.44
N TYR A 93 10.89 3.87 -19.23
CA TYR A 93 11.97 3.03 -18.75
C TYR A 93 13.25 3.82 -18.50
N TYR A 94 13.93 3.45 -17.41
CA TYR A 94 15.19 4.05 -16.97
C TYR A 94 16.25 4.16 -18.08
N GLY A 95 16.35 3.17 -18.97
CA GLY A 95 17.38 3.15 -20.03
C GLY A 95 17.26 4.24 -21.09
N SER A 96 16.10 4.88 -21.25
CA SER A 96 15.86 5.95 -22.23
C SER A 96 16.56 7.26 -21.85
N TYR A 97 16.85 7.47 -20.56
CA TYR A 97 17.52 8.67 -20.10
C TYR A 97 19.01 8.67 -20.46
N SER A 98 19.48 9.79 -21.02
CA SER A 98 20.88 10.02 -21.38
C SER A 98 21.71 10.51 -20.18
N ASN A 99 23.02 10.34 -20.29
CA ASN A 99 24.02 10.87 -19.34
C ASN A 99 24.48 12.30 -19.69
N GLU A 100 24.04 12.85 -20.82
CA GLU A 100 24.45 14.16 -21.30
C GLU A 100 23.58 15.30 -20.75
N THR A 101 24.16 16.49 -20.65
CA THR A 101 23.41 17.72 -20.32
C THR A 101 22.58 18.16 -21.53
N LEU A 102 21.26 18.08 -21.41
CA LEU A 102 20.33 18.54 -22.43
C LEU A 102 20.10 20.04 -22.25
N VAL A 103 20.73 20.88 -23.08
CA VAL A 103 20.51 22.36 -23.10
C VAL A 103 20.55 22.95 -21.67
N ASP A 104 21.69 22.80 -21.00
CA ASP A 104 21.95 23.20 -19.59
C ASP A 104 21.14 22.44 -18.51
N TYR A 105 20.31 21.45 -18.89
CA TYR A 105 19.64 20.56 -17.94
C TYR A 105 20.46 19.29 -17.71
N ASN A 106 21.03 19.16 -16.51
CA ASN A 106 21.74 17.94 -16.12
C ASN A 106 20.73 16.84 -15.74
N MET A 107 20.53 15.88 -16.66
CA MET A 107 19.59 14.77 -16.49
C MET A 107 19.93 13.88 -15.28
N GLN A 108 21.23 13.66 -14.99
CA GLN A 108 21.67 12.83 -13.87
C GLN A 108 21.21 13.42 -12.53
N LEU A 109 21.50 14.70 -12.31
CA LEU A 109 21.11 15.40 -11.09
C LEU A 109 19.60 15.57 -10.99
N ALA A 110 18.95 15.92 -12.09
CA ALA A 110 17.51 16.03 -12.14
C ALA A 110 16.81 14.73 -11.75
N TYR A 111 17.24 13.61 -12.30
CA TYR A 111 16.70 12.29 -11.98
C TYR A 111 16.92 11.93 -10.51
N PHE A 112 18.16 12.08 -10.02
CA PHE A 112 18.50 11.78 -8.62
C PHE A 112 17.69 12.61 -7.63
N PHE A 113 17.71 13.94 -7.77
CA PHE A 113 17.01 14.83 -6.84
C PHE A 113 15.50 14.71 -6.96
N THR A 114 14.94 14.48 -8.14
CA THR A 114 13.49 14.28 -8.29
C THR A 114 13.04 13.04 -7.51
N ILE A 115 13.74 11.91 -7.65
CA ILE A 115 13.42 10.68 -6.91
C ILE A 115 13.64 10.88 -5.41
N ALA A 116 14.75 11.49 -5.00
CA ALA A 116 15.04 11.73 -3.59
C ALA A 116 13.97 12.63 -2.93
N VAL A 117 13.65 13.76 -3.56
CA VAL A 117 12.61 14.68 -3.09
C VAL A 117 11.24 14.00 -3.10
N TYR A 118 10.91 13.25 -4.16
CA TYR A 118 9.67 12.48 -4.24
C TYR A 118 9.54 11.46 -3.09
N MET A 119 10.58 10.69 -2.79
CA MET A 119 10.59 9.72 -1.70
C MET A 119 10.45 10.41 -0.33
N VAL A 120 11.11 11.55 -0.12
CA VAL A 120 10.96 12.35 1.12
C VAL A 120 9.54 12.89 1.26
N LEU A 121 8.96 13.45 0.19
CA LEU A 121 7.59 13.97 0.19
C LEU A 121 6.57 12.86 0.43
N CYS A 122 6.78 11.67 -0.15
CA CYS A 122 5.98 10.48 0.12
C CYS A 122 6.04 10.10 1.61
N GLY A 123 7.24 10.04 2.19
CA GLY A 123 7.43 9.74 3.61
C GLY A 123 6.75 10.74 4.53
N ILE A 124 6.92 12.04 4.27
CA ILE A 124 6.28 13.10 5.05
C ILE A 124 4.75 13.01 4.94
N SER A 125 4.20 12.80 3.73
CA SER A 125 2.76 12.66 3.50
C SER A 125 2.17 11.46 4.24
N LEU A 126 2.88 10.32 4.25
CA LEU A 126 2.47 9.12 4.99
C LEU A 126 2.54 9.33 6.51
N ILE A 127 3.64 9.90 7.03
CA ILE A 127 3.80 10.21 8.46
C ILE A 127 2.71 11.19 8.91
N TYR A 128 2.48 12.26 8.13
CA TYR A 128 1.44 13.24 8.41
C TYR A 128 0.06 12.60 8.44
N SER A 129 -0.26 11.80 7.42
CA SER A 129 -1.55 11.11 7.31
C SER A 129 -1.74 10.12 8.45
N MET A 130 -0.69 9.37 8.82
CA MET A 130 -0.73 8.46 9.97
C MET A 130 -0.95 9.23 11.28
N SER A 131 -0.23 10.32 11.51
CA SER A 131 -0.34 11.14 12.72
C SER A 131 -1.74 11.74 12.87
N VAL A 132 -2.30 12.32 11.81
CA VAL A 132 -3.65 12.90 11.81
C VAL A 132 -4.71 11.83 12.04
N ASN A 133 -4.63 10.68 11.37
CA ASN A 133 -5.60 9.61 11.54
C ASN A 133 -5.49 8.94 12.91
N PHE A 134 -4.28 8.78 13.44
CA PHE A 134 -4.08 8.30 14.79
C PHE A 134 -4.66 9.30 15.80
N LYS A 135 -4.35 10.60 15.69
CA LYS A 135 -4.92 11.62 16.59
C LYS A 135 -6.45 11.64 16.59
N ASN A 136 -7.07 11.57 15.40
CA ASN A 136 -8.52 11.73 15.26
C ASN A 136 -9.29 10.44 15.56
N ASN A 137 -8.71 9.27 15.27
CA ASN A 137 -9.41 7.98 15.35
C ASN A 137 -8.86 7.04 16.43
N TYR A 138 -7.86 7.44 17.23
CA TYR A 138 -7.38 6.65 18.36
C TYR A 138 -8.41 6.67 19.49
N VAL A 139 -9.40 5.81 19.35
CA VAL A 139 -10.27 5.39 20.45
C VAL A 139 -9.59 4.18 21.06
N LEU A 140 -9.07 4.35 22.28
CA LEU A 140 -8.50 3.27 23.10
C LEU A 140 -9.43 2.05 22.99
N ALA A 141 -8.94 0.99 22.34
CA ALA A 141 -9.70 -0.24 22.19
C ALA A 141 -9.80 -0.85 23.58
N ASP A 142 -10.90 -0.54 24.25
CA ASP A 142 -11.18 -0.99 25.61
C ASP A 142 -11.31 -2.50 25.58
N SER A 143 -10.29 -3.20 26.09
CA SER A 143 -10.40 -4.61 26.43
C SER A 143 -11.16 -4.68 27.75
N ALA A 144 -12.39 -5.20 27.68
CA ALA A 144 -13.17 -5.62 28.82
C ALA A 144 -13.57 -4.52 29.81
N SER A 145 -14.71 -3.88 29.57
CA SER A 145 -15.65 -3.72 30.68
C SER A 145 -17.08 -3.91 30.18
N ASN A 146 -17.66 -5.06 30.53
CA ASN A 146 -19.07 -5.43 30.40
C ASN A 146 -19.97 -4.47 31.19
N SER A 147 -20.06 -3.22 30.76
CA SER A 147 -20.51 -2.18 31.66
C SER A 147 -21.59 -1.32 31.02
N ALA A 148 -22.74 -1.27 31.70
CA ALA A 148 -23.93 -0.54 31.31
C ALA A 148 -23.67 0.96 31.02
N TRP A 149 -22.61 1.54 31.59
CA TRP A 149 -22.20 2.92 31.30
C TRP A 149 -21.78 3.12 29.85
N GLN A 150 -21.23 2.10 29.18
CA GLN A 150 -20.91 2.19 27.76
C GLN A 150 -22.21 2.31 26.94
N LEU A 151 -23.29 1.61 27.34
CA LEU A 151 -24.59 1.73 26.70
C LEU A 151 -25.16 3.16 26.81
N LEU A 152 -25.05 3.76 28.00
CA LEU A 152 -25.52 5.13 28.29
C LEU A 152 -24.71 6.19 27.54
N CYS A 153 -23.39 6.03 27.47
CA CYS A 153 -22.49 7.04 26.88
C CYS A 153 -22.27 6.88 25.36
N THR A 154 -22.66 5.76 24.75
CA THR A 154 -22.53 5.55 23.29
C THR A 154 -23.75 6.08 22.51
N TRP A 155 -24.83 6.42 23.22
CA TRP A 155 -26.02 6.99 22.59
C TRP A 155 -25.75 8.43 22.13
N ASP A 156 -26.07 8.69 20.88
CA ASP A 156 -25.90 10.00 20.27
C ASP A 156 -27.25 10.70 20.25
N PHE A 157 -27.41 11.64 21.18
CA PHE A 157 -28.64 12.39 21.36
C PHE A 157 -28.94 13.37 20.22
N SER A 158 -27.99 13.58 19.29
CA SER A 158 -28.19 14.43 18.12
C SER A 158 -28.99 13.76 16.99
N VAL A 159 -29.19 12.44 17.06
CA VAL A 159 -29.92 11.69 16.04
C VAL A 159 -31.43 11.85 16.23
N THR A 160 -32.05 12.70 15.42
CA THR A 160 -33.50 13.00 15.49
C THR A 160 -34.36 12.13 14.57
N ASN A 161 -33.76 11.47 13.57
CA ASN A 161 -34.51 10.66 12.60
C ASN A 161 -34.92 9.31 13.20
N GLU A 162 -36.23 9.05 13.27
CA GLU A 162 -36.81 7.85 13.88
C GLU A 162 -36.29 6.53 13.26
N LYS A 163 -36.10 6.49 11.94
CA LYS A 163 -35.54 5.32 11.26
C LYS A 163 -34.09 5.07 11.69
N ALA A 164 -33.30 6.14 11.81
CA ALA A 164 -31.92 6.08 12.25
C ALA A 164 -31.81 5.69 13.73
N VAL A 165 -32.71 6.20 14.58
CA VAL A 165 -32.83 5.83 16.00
C VAL A 165 -33.14 4.34 16.14
N LYS A 166 -34.14 3.82 15.40
CA LYS A 166 -34.51 2.41 15.42
C LYS A 166 -33.37 1.51 14.95
N GLN A 167 -32.68 1.91 13.88
CA GLN A 167 -31.51 1.18 13.38
C GLN A 167 -30.34 1.20 14.38
N ARG A 168 -30.06 2.34 15.01
CA ARG A 168 -28.98 2.48 16.00
C ARG A 168 -29.25 1.69 17.26
N ARG A 169 -30.50 1.69 17.74
CA ARG A 169 -30.95 0.83 18.85
C ARG A 169 -30.76 -0.65 18.54
N ASN A 170 -31.19 -1.09 17.36
CA ASN A 170 -31.02 -2.49 16.94
C ASN A 170 -29.54 -2.88 16.85
N ASN A 171 -28.71 -2.03 16.25
CA ASN A 171 -27.25 -2.27 16.16
C ASN A 171 -26.60 -2.38 17.55
N LEU A 172 -26.94 -1.47 18.48
CA LEU A 172 -26.44 -1.51 19.86
C LEU A 172 -26.87 -2.78 20.59
N CYS A 173 -28.14 -3.18 20.45
CA CYS A 173 -28.67 -4.40 21.05
C CYS A 173 -27.93 -5.65 20.53
N VAL A 174 -27.71 -5.73 19.22
CA VAL A 174 -26.96 -6.83 18.59
C VAL A 174 -25.52 -6.85 19.08
N GLN A 175 -24.83 -5.70 19.08
CA GLN A 175 -23.44 -5.62 19.57
C GLN A 175 -23.30 -6.04 21.03
N LEU A 176 -24.24 -5.64 21.89
CA LEU A 176 -24.21 -6.02 23.30
C LEU A 176 -24.46 -7.52 23.49
N LYS A 177 -25.44 -8.07 22.77
CA LYS A 177 -25.75 -9.50 22.80
C LYS A 177 -24.56 -10.33 22.32
N GLU A 178 -23.88 -9.91 21.26
CA GLU A 178 -22.65 -10.55 20.78
C GLU A 178 -21.55 -10.51 21.85
N SER A 179 -21.25 -9.34 22.41
CA SER A 179 -20.21 -9.19 23.46
C SER A 179 -20.46 -10.04 24.71
N LEU A 180 -21.72 -10.08 25.17
CA LEU A 180 -22.13 -10.89 26.32
C LEU A 180 -22.04 -12.38 26.00
N SER A 181 -22.46 -12.79 24.81
CA SER A 181 -22.36 -14.18 24.37
C SER A 181 -20.91 -14.64 24.24
N GLU A 182 -20.02 -13.79 23.71
CA GLU A 182 -18.58 -14.08 23.60
C GLU A 182 -17.96 -14.28 24.99
N THR A 183 -18.27 -13.42 25.96
CA THR A 183 -17.74 -13.52 27.32
C THR A 183 -18.22 -14.80 28.01
N ALA A 184 -19.54 -15.06 27.97
CA ALA A 184 -20.13 -16.23 28.59
C ALA A 184 -19.59 -17.54 27.99
N GLN A 185 -19.33 -17.57 26.68
CA GLN A 185 -18.78 -18.74 26.01
C GLN A 185 -17.31 -18.96 26.37
N GLN A 186 -16.54 -17.89 26.56
CA GLN A 186 -15.13 -17.97 26.92
C GLN A 186 -14.90 -18.42 28.38
N GLU A 187 -15.81 -18.07 29.29
CA GLU A 187 -15.82 -18.55 30.68
C GLU A 187 -16.19 -20.03 30.82
N ARG A 188 -17.01 -20.55 29.91
CA ARG A 188 -17.47 -21.96 29.94
C ARG A 188 -16.47 -22.97 29.36
N LEU A 189 -15.40 -22.54 28.69
CA LEU A 189 -14.43 -23.44 28.05
C LEU A 189 -13.48 -24.10 29.05
N THR A 190 -13.41 -25.43 29.01
CA THR A 190 -12.47 -26.22 29.83
C THR A 190 -11.03 -26.09 29.34
N VAL A 191 -10.05 -26.39 30.20
CA VAL A 191 -8.60 -26.27 29.87
C VAL A 191 -8.20 -27.18 28.69
N SER A 192 -8.78 -28.38 28.60
CA SER A 192 -8.54 -29.31 27.49
C SER A 192 -9.05 -28.75 26.15
N GLU A 193 -10.25 -28.15 26.14
CA GLU A 193 -10.80 -27.50 24.95
C GLU A 193 -10.00 -26.27 24.54
N LYS A 194 -9.47 -25.51 25.52
CA LYS A 194 -8.54 -24.40 25.24
C LYS A 194 -7.27 -24.91 24.57
N LEU A 195 -6.68 -26.00 25.07
CA LEU A 195 -5.46 -26.58 24.47
C LEU A 195 -5.73 -27.10 23.05
N LYS A 196 -6.88 -27.74 22.82
CA LYS A 196 -7.32 -28.15 21.47
C LYS A 196 -7.46 -26.95 20.53
N HIS A 197 -8.09 -25.86 20.97
CA HIS A 197 -8.19 -24.64 20.16
C HIS A 197 -6.82 -24.05 19.85
N TYR A 198 -5.93 -23.92 20.83
CA TYR A 198 -4.57 -23.46 20.59
C TYR A 198 -3.79 -24.36 19.63
N GLY A 199 -3.97 -25.68 19.71
CA GLY A 199 -3.38 -26.63 18.76
C GLY A 199 -3.89 -26.44 17.33
N ILE A 200 -5.20 -26.22 17.14
CA ILE A 200 -5.79 -25.93 15.83
C ILE A 200 -5.24 -24.60 15.29
N HIS A 201 -5.19 -23.55 16.11
CA HIS A 201 -4.62 -22.26 15.73
C HIS A 201 -3.16 -22.43 15.28
N PHE A 202 -2.34 -23.09 16.09
CA PHE A 202 -0.93 -23.33 15.78
C PHE A 202 -0.75 -24.10 14.47
N GLY A 203 -1.53 -25.17 14.26
CA GLY A 203 -1.50 -25.96 13.03
C GLY A 203 -1.89 -25.15 11.78
N CYS A 204 -2.97 -24.35 11.86
CA CYS A 204 -3.39 -23.49 10.75
C CYS A 204 -2.35 -22.40 10.44
N TRP A 205 -1.72 -21.81 11.46
CA TRP A 205 -0.66 -20.82 11.27
C TRP A 205 0.59 -21.43 10.67
N LEU A 206 1.03 -22.60 11.16
CA LEU A 206 2.18 -23.32 10.62
C LEU A 206 1.95 -23.68 9.15
N LEU A 207 0.79 -24.27 8.82
CA LEU A 207 0.42 -24.59 7.45
C LEU A 207 0.38 -23.33 6.56
N SER A 208 -0.17 -22.23 7.07
CA SER A 208 -0.21 -20.96 6.34
C SER A 208 1.18 -20.43 6.03
N THR A 209 2.10 -20.46 7.00
CA THR A 209 3.48 -20.00 6.83
C THR A 209 4.28 -20.93 5.91
N SER A 210 4.09 -22.24 6.02
CA SER A 210 4.71 -23.21 5.12
C SER A 210 4.23 -23.05 3.69
N LEU A 211 2.94 -22.76 3.48
CA LEU A 211 2.41 -22.47 2.15
C LEU A 211 3.02 -21.19 1.57
N ALA A 212 3.12 -20.12 2.37
CA ALA A 212 3.74 -18.86 1.94
C ALA A 212 5.22 -19.04 1.56
N PHE A 213 5.98 -19.81 2.34
CA PHE A 213 7.36 -20.14 2.04
C PHE A 213 7.48 -21.06 0.81
N GLY A 214 6.60 -22.05 0.70
CA GLY A 214 6.54 -22.94 -0.47
C GLY A 214 6.25 -22.19 -1.76
N CYS A 215 5.33 -21.21 -1.75
CA CYS A 215 5.08 -20.33 -2.89
C CYS A 215 6.32 -19.51 -3.26
N ALA A 216 7.04 -18.97 -2.27
CA ALA A 216 8.26 -18.22 -2.51
C ALA A 216 9.35 -19.11 -3.16
N VAL A 217 9.57 -20.31 -2.63
CA VAL A 217 10.50 -21.30 -3.21
C VAL A 217 10.06 -21.73 -4.62
N PHE A 218 8.76 -21.94 -4.83
CA PHE A 218 8.21 -22.29 -6.14
C PHE A 218 8.49 -21.20 -7.18
N VAL A 219 8.30 -19.92 -6.82
CA VAL A 219 8.63 -18.79 -7.70
C VAL A 219 10.12 -18.78 -8.04
N ILE A 220 11.01 -19.01 -7.06
CA ILE A 220 12.46 -19.13 -7.30
C ILE A 220 12.75 -20.25 -8.29
N ILE A 221 12.27 -21.47 -8.02
CA ILE A 221 12.55 -22.64 -8.87
C ILE A 221 12.02 -22.42 -10.28
N HIS A 222 10.80 -21.90 -10.41
CA HIS A 222 10.19 -21.64 -11.70
C HIS A 222 10.97 -20.60 -12.48
N TYR A 223 11.44 -19.54 -11.81
CA TYR A 223 12.31 -18.53 -12.40
C TYR A 223 13.64 -19.14 -12.88
N LEU A 224 14.33 -19.92 -12.02
CA LEU A 224 15.59 -20.58 -12.36
C LEU A 224 15.43 -21.58 -13.50
N TYR A 225 14.32 -22.33 -13.52
CA TYR A 225 14.00 -23.27 -14.59
C TYR A 225 13.78 -22.54 -15.91
N LEU A 226 12.96 -21.48 -15.91
CA LEU A 226 12.72 -20.66 -17.10
C LEU A 226 14.03 -20.08 -17.64
N PHE A 227 14.90 -19.61 -16.73
CA PHE A 227 16.22 -19.10 -17.07
C PHE A 227 17.11 -20.16 -17.73
N TYR A 228 17.16 -21.36 -17.17
CA TYR A 228 17.93 -22.48 -17.74
C TYR A 228 17.44 -22.83 -19.15
N VAL A 229 16.13 -22.89 -19.34
CA VAL A 229 15.50 -23.14 -20.65
C VAL A 229 15.82 -22.03 -21.65
N LEU A 230 15.81 -20.76 -21.22
CA LEU A 230 16.16 -19.62 -22.07
C LEU A 230 17.62 -19.69 -22.54
N LEU A 231 18.54 -20.04 -21.63
CA LEU A 231 19.97 -20.23 -21.94
C LEU A 231 20.23 -21.37 -22.93
N GLN A 232 19.34 -22.37 -22.94
CA GLN A 232 19.42 -23.51 -23.85
C GLN A 232 18.76 -23.20 -25.21
N ALA A 233 17.69 -22.39 -25.22
CA ALA A 233 16.95 -21.98 -26.41
C ALA A 233 17.72 -20.98 -27.30
N THR A 234 18.65 -20.19 -26.76
CA THR A 234 19.53 -19.30 -27.57
C THR A 234 20.43 -20.05 -28.56
N LYS A 235 20.49 -21.39 -28.50
CA LYS A 235 21.20 -22.24 -29.50
C LYS A 235 20.32 -22.66 -30.68
N ILE A 236 19.00 -22.45 -30.63
CA ILE A 236 18.05 -22.85 -31.68
C ILE A 236 17.17 -21.63 -31.97
N ALA A 237 17.60 -20.82 -32.93
CA ALA A 237 16.82 -19.68 -33.41
C ALA A 237 15.55 -20.19 -34.10
N ASP A 238 14.39 -20.03 -33.46
CA ASP A 238 13.10 -19.91 -34.15
C ASP A 238 12.00 -19.39 -33.20
N GLY A 239 11.50 -18.18 -33.49
CA GLY A 239 10.24 -17.61 -32.98
C GLY A 239 10.36 -16.53 -31.90
N SER A 240 10.24 -15.25 -32.30
CA SER A 240 10.14 -14.09 -31.39
C SER A 240 8.99 -14.20 -30.38
N LEU A 241 7.87 -14.80 -30.80
CA LEU A 241 6.64 -14.92 -30.01
C LEU A 241 6.77 -15.91 -28.83
N LEU A 242 7.59 -16.96 -28.98
CA LEU A 242 7.83 -17.94 -27.93
C LEU A 242 8.77 -17.39 -26.85
N GLU A 243 9.75 -16.56 -27.24
CA GLU A 243 10.65 -15.86 -26.31
C GLU A 243 9.90 -14.77 -25.52
N GLU A 244 9.01 -14.02 -26.16
CA GLU A 244 8.14 -13.06 -25.47
C GLU A 244 7.23 -13.77 -24.46
N ALA A 245 6.54 -14.84 -24.86
CA ALA A 245 5.63 -15.60 -23.99
C ALA A 245 6.32 -16.16 -22.73
N LYS A 246 7.60 -16.55 -22.83
CA LYS A 246 8.40 -17.01 -21.68
C LYS A 246 8.57 -15.91 -20.64
N THR A 247 8.83 -14.68 -21.05
CA THR A 247 9.04 -13.55 -20.12
C THR A 247 7.76 -13.10 -19.39
N LEU A 248 6.58 -13.46 -19.90
CA LEU A 248 5.29 -13.18 -19.26
C LEU A 248 4.87 -14.24 -18.23
N LEU A 249 5.52 -15.41 -18.23
CA LEU A 249 5.12 -16.55 -17.40
C LEU A 249 5.31 -16.29 -15.91
N VAL A 250 6.42 -15.66 -15.51
CA VAL A 250 6.71 -15.36 -14.10
C VAL A 250 5.69 -14.38 -13.52
N PRO A 251 5.44 -13.20 -14.13
CA PRO A 251 4.35 -12.31 -13.74
C PRO A 251 3.01 -13.02 -13.60
N PHE A 252 2.63 -13.84 -14.59
CA PHE A 252 1.38 -14.59 -14.59
C PHE A 252 1.27 -15.54 -13.38
N VAL A 253 2.33 -16.33 -13.12
CA VAL A 253 2.37 -17.27 -11.99
C VAL A 253 2.27 -16.55 -10.66
N VAL A 254 2.98 -15.43 -10.50
CA VAL A 254 2.95 -14.62 -9.27
C VAL A 254 1.54 -14.06 -9.04
N SER A 255 0.92 -13.46 -10.07
CA SER A 255 -0.44 -12.92 -9.97
C SER A 255 -1.48 -14.02 -9.72
N LEU A 256 -1.30 -15.21 -10.29
CA LEU A 256 -2.16 -16.37 -10.03
C LEU A 256 -2.05 -16.83 -8.57
N ILE A 257 -0.83 -16.91 -8.02
CA ILE A 257 -0.60 -17.23 -6.60
C ILE A 257 -1.27 -16.18 -5.70
N ASN A 258 -1.09 -14.90 -6.02
CA ASN A 258 -1.71 -13.78 -5.32
C ASN A 258 -3.24 -13.80 -5.37
N LEU A 259 -3.86 -14.46 -6.36
CA LEU A 259 -5.31 -14.65 -6.44
C LEU A 259 -5.79 -15.92 -5.72
N VAL A 260 -5.09 -17.04 -5.90
CA VAL A 260 -5.55 -18.39 -5.47
C VAL A 260 -5.27 -18.67 -3.99
N ILE A 261 -4.08 -18.32 -3.49
CA ILE A 261 -3.70 -18.65 -2.09
C ILE A 261 -4.57 -17.91 -1.06
N PRO A 262 -4.94 -16.63 -1.24
CA PRO A 262 -5.90 -15.97 -0.34
C PRO A 262 -7.26 -16.68 -0.25
N LEU A 263 -7.73 -17.28 -1.35
CA LEU A 263 -8.95 -18.08 -1.37
C LEU A 263 -8.76 -19.35 -0.53
N PHE A 264 -7.58 -19.98 -0.58
CA PHE A 264 -7.25 -21.11 0.27
C PHE A 264 -7.20 -20.72 1.76
N TYR A 265 -6.61 -19.57 2.11
CA TYR A 265 -6.63 -19.06 3.48
C TYR A 265 -8.05 -18.79 4.00
N SER A 266 -8.98 -18.39 3.11
CA SER A 266 -10.37 -18.23 3.49
C SER A 266 -11.04 -19.54 3.94
N LEU A 267 -10.54 -20.70 3.49
CA LEU A 267 -11.04 -22.01 3.91
C LEU A 267 -10.68 -22.33 5.37
N PHE A 268 -9.57 -21.77 5.89
CA PHE A 268 -9.19 -21.94 7.29
C PHE A 268 -10.23 -21.37 8.25
N ASN A 269 -11.06 -20.41 7.81
CA ASN A 269 -12.18 -19.91 8.59
C ASN A 269 -13.20 -20.99 8.99
N LYS A 270 -13.26 -22.13 8.28
CA LYS A 270 -14.12 -23.27 8.63
C LYS A 270 -13.57 -24.09 9.80
N PHE A 271 -12.25 -24.12 9.95
CA PHE A 271 -11.55 -24.93 10.96
C PHE A 271 -11.17 -24.10 12.19
N GLU A 272 -10.78 -22.85 11.96
CA GLU A 272 -10.22 -21.96 12.95
C GLU A 272 -11.27 -20.96 13.43
N HIS A 273 -12.02 -21.37 14.46
CA HIS A 273 -13.05 -20.54 15.05
C HIS A 273 -12.44 -19.55 16.05
N TYR A 274 -12.37 -18.27 15.67
CA TYR A 274 -11.95 -17.21 16.58
C TYR A 274 -13.11 -16.72 17.44
N SER A 275 -12.82 -16.39 18.71
CA SER A 275 -13.84 -15.90 19.64
C SER A 275 -14.49 -14.58 19.20
N THR A 276 -13.75 -13.73 18.49
CA THR A 276 -14.25 -12.47 17.95
C THR A 276 -14.01 -12.43 16.45
N HIS A 277 -15.04 -12.08 15.67
CA HIS A 277 -14.96 -11.97 14.21
C HIS A 277 -13.85 -11.02 13.72
N ARG A 278 -13.50 -10.00 14.52
CA ARG A 278 -12.38 -9.09 14.22
C ARG A 278 -11.02 -9.80 14.22
N LYS A 279 -10.79 -10.70 15.18
CA LYS A 279 -9.54 -11.48 15.26
C LYS A 279 -9.41 -12.40 14.05
N GLN A 280 -10.52 -12.95 13.58
CA GLN A 280 -10.57 -13.74 12.36
C GLN A 280 -10.14 -12.94 11.12
N ILE A 281 -10.70 -11.73 10.94
CA ILE A 281 -10.31 -10.84 9.85
C ILE A 281 -8.83 -10.43 9.97
N TYR A 282 -8.36 -10.10 11.17
CA TYR A 282 -6.95 -9.74 11.37
C TYR A 282 -5.99 -10.91 11.12
N ALA A 283 -6.33 -12.13 11.54
CA ALA A 283 -5.53 -13.31 11.25
C ALA A 283 -5.44 -13.57 9.75
N LEU A 284 -6.57 -13.46 9.02
CA LEU A 284 -6.58 -13.58 7.56
C LEU A 284 -5.74 -12.48 6.91
N LEU A 285 -5.88 -11.23 7.34
CA LEU A 285 -5.07 -10.10 6.86
C LEU A 285 -3.57 -10.36 7.04
N ILE A 286 -3.15 -10.73 8.24
CA ILE A 286 -1.74 -10.96 8.56
C ILE A 286 -1.16 -12.10 7.70
N ARG A 287 -1.90 -13.19 7.49
CA ARG A 287 -1.48 -14.30 6.61
C ARG A 287 -1.25 -13.84 5.16
N ASN A 288 -2.18 -13.05 4.64
CA ASN A 288 -2.06 -12.51 3.29
C ASN A 288 -0.90 -11.51 3.17
N VAL A 289 -0.65 -10.69 4.19
CA VAL A 289 0.54 -9.81 4.24
C VAL A 289 1.81 -10.66 4.21
N PHE A 290 1.92 -11.70 5.03
CA PHE A 290 3.10 -12.58 5.03
C PHE A 290 3.36 -13.24 3.67
N LEU A 291 2.32 -13.74 3.00
CA LEU A 291 2.43 -14.29 1.65
C LEU A 291 2.98 -13.28 0.65
N LYS A 292 2.42 -12.06 0.63
CA LYS A 292 2.85 -11.03 -0.33
C LYS A 292 4.28 -10.55 -0.07
N MET A 293 4.64 -10.40 1.22
CA MET A 293 5.99 -10.01 1.61
C MET A 293 7.03 -11.09 1.29
N SER A 294 6.69 -12.38 1.42
CA SER A 294 7.62 -13.46 1.07
C SER A 294 7.89 -13.50 -0.43
N ILE A 295 6.85 -13.36 -1.26
CA ILE A 295 6.99 -13.32 -2.73
C ILE A 295 7.77 -12.06 -3.16
N LEU A 296 7.41 -10.89 -2.65
CA LEU A 296 8.09 -9.64 -2.99
C LEU A 296 9.57 -9.67 -2.58
N SER A 297 9.90 -10.19 -1.38
CA SER A 297 11.28 -10.31 -0.92
C SER A 297 12.14 -11.18 -1.84
N VAL A 298 11.59 -12.27 -2.35
CA VAL A 298 12.28 -13.15 -3.29
C VAL A 298 12.53 -12.46 -4.63
N LEU A 299 11.51 -11.79 -5.16
CA LEU A 299 11.62 -11.05 -6.42
C LEU A 299 12.64 -9.91 -6.30
N CYS A 300 12.59 -9.13 -5.22
CA CYS A 300 13.57 -8.08 -4.95
C CYS A 300 14.98 -8.62 -4.82
N HIS A 301 15.20 -9.73 -4.10
CA HIS A 301 16.52 -10.34 -4.00
C HIS A 301 17.05 -10.75 -5.38
N TYR A 302 16.21 -11.38 -6.19
CA TYR A 302 16.58 -11.78 -7.55
C TYR A 302 16.92 -10.56 -8.44
N TRP A 303 16.07 -9.53 -8.45
CA TRP A 303 16.27 -8.31 -9.25
C TRP A 303 17.53 -7.54 -8.87
N MET A 304 17.91 -7.55 -7.58
CA MET A 304 19.04 -6.75 -7.09
C MET A 304 20.38 -7.50 -7.06
N ASP A 305 20.37 -8.85 -7.03
CA ASP A 305 21.61 -9.66 -6.97
C ASP A 305 21.93 -10.35 -8.30
N LYS A 306 20.91 -10.92 -8.98
CA LYS A 306 21.12 -11.80 -10.14
C LYS A 306 21.03 -11.08 -11.49
N VAL A 307 20.13 -10.10 -11.62
CA VAL A 307 19.93 -9.37 -12.88
C VAL A 307 21.13 -8.45 -13.21
N PRO A 308 21.72 -7.69 -12.26
CA PRO A 308 22.85 -6.82 -12.55
C PRO A 308 24.09 -7.56 -13.04
N ALA A 309 24.29 -8.81 -12.59
CA ALA A 309 25.43 -9.63 -13.00
C ALA A 309 25.34 -10.16 -14.44
N LYS A 310 24.17 -10.06 -15.09
CA LYS A 310 23.91 -10.71 -16.37
C LYS A 310 23.63 -9.73 -17.50
N ASP A 311 22.81 -8.72 -17.26
CA ASP A 311 22.35 -7.83 -18.32
C ASP A 311 23.09 -6.48 -18.28
N PRO A 312 23.65 -6.01 -19.41
CA PRO A 312 24.40 -4.74 -19.45
C PRO A 312 23.51 -3.51 -19.25
N CYS A 313 22.18 -3.67 -19.25
CA CYS A 313 21.16 -2.65 -19.01
C CYS A 313 20.11 -3.16 -18.02
N TRP A 314 20.58 -3.67 -16.88
CA TRP A 314 19.77 -4.41 -15.92
C TRP A 314 18.61 -3.61 -15.31
N GLU A 315 18.75 -2.30 -15.09
CA GLU A 315 17.70 -1.46 -14.49
C GLU A 315 16.45 -1.42 -15.37
N SER A 316 16.64 -1.32 -16.69
CA SER A 316 15.56 -1.38 -17.66
C SER A 316 14.90 -2.76 -17.67
N THR A 317 15.68 -3.84 -17.55
CA THR A 317 15.14 -5.20 -17.45
C THR A 317 14.29 -5.38 -16.19
N VAL A 318 14.74 -4.83 -15.06
CA VAL A 318 13.98 -4.83 -13.80
C VAL A 318 12.69 -4.04 -13.94
N GLY A 319 12.75 -2.84 -14.53
CA GLY A 319 11.56 -2.02 -14.82
C GLY A 319 10.55 -2.75 -15.70
N GLN A 320 10.98 -3.41 -16.77
CA GLN A 320 10.11 -4.21 -17.63
C GLN A 320 9.45 -5.38 -16.89
N SER A 321 10.20 -6.03 -16.01
CA SER A 321 9.69 -7.15 -15.20
C SER A 321 8.64 -6.67 -14.20
N LEU A 322 8.89 -5.52 -13.56
CA LEU A 322 7.96 -4.85 -12.66
C LEU A 322 6.69 -4.41 -13.40
N TYR A 323 6.83 -3.78 -14.56
CA TYR A 323 5.72 -3.37 -15.42
C TYR A 323 4.81 -4.55 -15.77
N ARG A 324 5.38 -5.66 -16.25
CA ARG A 324 4.61 -6.87 -16.58
C ARG A 324 3.92 -7.45 -15.35
N LEU A 325 4.58 -7.47 -14.19
CA LEU A 325 3.98 -7.91 -12.94
C LEU A 325 2.78 -7.04 -12.55
N VAL A 326 2.93 -5.72 -12.59
CA VAL A 326 1.86 -4.75 -12.29
C VAL A 326 0.69 -4.91 -13.25
N LEU A 327 0.96 -5.11 -14.54
CA LEU A 327 -0.06 -5.34 -15.56
C LEU A 327 -0.83 -6.64 -15.31
N PHE A 328 -0.15 -7.76 -15.07
CA PHE A 328 -0.81 -9.03 -14.78
C PHE A 328 -1.60 -8.99 -13.48
N ASP A 329 -1.04 -8.39 -12.43
CA ASP A 329 -1.78 -8.19 -11.18
C ASP A 329 -3.03 -7.37 -11.43
N PHE A 330 -2.95 -6.27 -12.19
CA PHE A 330 -4.13 -5.50 -12.58
C PHE A 330 -5.18 -6.36 -13.33
N LEU A 331 -4.75 -7.15 -14.30
CA LEU A 331 -5.64 -8.02 -15.06
C LEU A 331 -6.32 -9.07 -14.16
N PHE A 332 -5.58 -9.72 -13.27
CA PHE A 332 -6.13 -10.72 -12.33
C PHE A 332 -7.05 -10.08 -11.28
N LEU A 333 -6.74 -8.87 -10.80
CA LEU A 333 -7.61 -8.09 -9.92
C LEU A 333 -8.93 -7.73 -10.61
N MET A 334 -8.86 -7.30 -11.87
CA MET A 334 -10.02 -7.02 -12.71
C MET A 334 -10.85 -8.29 -12.97
N LEU A 335 -10.20 -9.41 -13.27
CA LEU A 335 -10.87 -10.68 -13.47
C LEU A 335 -11.54 -11.19 -12.19
N GLY A 336 -10.85 -11.09 -11.06
CA GLY A 336 -11.34 -11.50 -9.75
C GLY A 336 -12.54 -10.67 -9.29
N SER A 337 -12.45 -9.35 -9.40
CA SER A 337 -13.53 -8.42 -9.02
C SER A 337 -14.72 -8.53 -9.97
N PHE A 338 -14.51 -8.50 -11.28
CA PHE A 338 -15.61 -8.51 -12.25
C PHE A 338 -16.21 -9.90 -12.44
N PHE A 339 -15.43 -10.90 -12.81
CA PHE A 339 -15.96 -12.24 -13.09
C PHE A 339 -16.15 -13.06 -11.82
N GLY A 340 -15.23 -12.97 -10.84
CA GLY A 340 -15.33 -13.75 -9.61
C GLY A 340 -16.54 -13.37 -8.75
N GLU A 341 -16.76 -12.07 -8.52
CA GLU A 341 -17.91 -11.61 -7.72
C GLU A 341 -19.23 -11.76 -8.49
N PHE A 342 -19.24 -11.50 -9.80
CA PHE A 342 -20.41 -11.76 -10.65
C PHE A 342 -20.78 -13.25 -10.67
N LEU A 343 -19.81 -14.14 -10.90
CA LEU A 343 -20.05 -15.58 -10.92
C LEU A 343 -20.50 -16.07 -9.54
N SER A 344 -19.91 -15.57 -8.46
CA SER A 344 -20.35 -15.87 -7.10
C SER A 344 -21.79 -15.41 -6.84
N ASN A 345 -22.20 -14.26 -7.38
CA ASN A 345 -23.56 -13.77 -7.29
C ASN A 345 -24.54 -14.66 -8.08
N VAL A 346 -24.19 -15.04 -9.32
CA VAL A 346 -25.02 -15.95 -10.13
C VAL A 346 -25.14 -17.33 -9.49
N ILE A 347 -24.05 -17.89 -8.97
CA ILE A 347 -24.07 -19.19 -8.28
C ILE A 347 -24.91 -19.09 -6.99
N GLY A 348 -24.71 -18.05 -6.19
CA GLY A 348 -25.40 -17.85 -4.92
C GLY A 348 -26.90 -17.57 -5.06
N THR A 349 -27.34 -17.04 -6.20
CA THR A 349 -28.76 -16.75 -6.47
C THR A 349 -29.47 -17.84 -7.27
N LYS A 350 -28.79 -18.48 -8.24
CA LYS A 350 -29.42 -19.45 -9.16
C LYS A 350 -29.06 -20.91 -8.91
N LEU A 351 -27.80 -21.23 -8.57
CA LEU A 351 -27.36 -22.64 -8.45
C LEU A 351 -27.45 -23.17 -7.02
N ILE A 352 -26.92 -22.43 -6.04
CA ILE A 352 -26.80 -22.86 -4.65
C ILE A 352 -27.27 -21.74 -3.71
N PRO A 353 -28.59 -21.62 -3.45
CA PRO A 353 -29.14 -20.59 -2.58
C PRO A 353 -28.60 -20.61 -1.13
N ARG A 354 -28.05 -21.76 -0.70
CA ARG A 354 -27.40 -21.91 0.60
C ARG A 354 -26.10 -21.11 0.74
N MET A 355 -25.40 -20.79 -0.35
CA MET A 355 -24.18 -19.97 -0.30
C MET A 355 -24.48 -18.48 -0.07
N GLY A 356 -25.64 -18.00 -0.51
CA GLY A 356 -26.01 -16.59 -0.43
C GLY A 356 -25.22 -15.69 -1.39
N VAL A 357 -25.59 -14.40 -1.43
CA VAL A 357 -24.95 -13.36 -2.26
C VAL A 357 -23.60 -12.96 -1.65
N PRO A 358 -22.55 -12.68 -2.44
CA PRO A 358 -21.26 -12.27 -1.91
C PRO A 358 -21.33 -10.95 -1.11
N GLU A 359 -20.60 -10.90 0.01
CA GLU A 359 -20.39 -9.69 0.81
C GLU A 359 -19.08 -9.00 0.41
N PHE A 360 -19.05 -7.67 0.41
CA PHE A 360 -17.85 -6.91 0.10
C PHE A 360 -16.82 -7.00 1.24
N ASP A 361 -15.72 -7.70 1.00
CA ASP A 361 -14.60 -7.78 1.94
C ASP A 361 -13.68 -6.57 1.80
N VAL A 362 -13.89 -5.59 2.66
CA VAL A 362 -13.06 -4.38 2.75
C VAL A 362 -11.58 -4.73 2.99
N ALA A 363 -11.30 -5.71 3.85
CA ALA A 363 -9.95 -6.01 4.30
C ALA A 363 -9.09 -6.57 3.16
N ARG A 364 -9.65 -7.49 2.38
CA ARG A 364 -9.01 -8.04 1.18
C ARG A 364 -8.72 -6.95 0.13
N ASN A 365 -9.72 -6.15 -0.19
CA ASN A 365 -9.60 -5.09 -1.19
C ASN A 365 -8.57 -4.03 -0.78
N VAL A 366 -8.50 -3.65 0.51
CA VAL A 366 -7.44 -2.74 0.99
C VAL A 366 -6.05 -3.35 0.83
N LEU A 367 -5.88 -4.64 1.11
CA LEU A 367 -4.57 -5.28 1.01
C LEU A 367 -4.09 -5.42 -0.44
N GLU A 368 -5.02 -5.54 -1.38
CA GLU A 368 -4.71 -5.48 -2.81
C GLU A 368 -4.30 -4.06 -3.24
N LEU A 369 -4.95 -3.01 -2.72
CA LEU A 369 -4.51 -1.63 -2.93
C LEU A 369 -3.13 -1.36 -2.34
N ILE A 370 -2.85 -1.80 -1.11
CA ILE A 370 -1.54 -1.59 -0.47
C ILE A 370 -0.44 -2.30 -1.24
N TYR A 371 -0.72 -3.53 -1.71
CA TYR A 371 0.23 -4.28 -2.53
C TYR A 371 0.50 -3.60 -3.87
N SER A 372 -0.56 -3.19 -4.58
CA SER A 372 -0.43 -2.43 -5.82
C SER A 372 0.37 -1.14 -5.60
N GLN A 373 0.10 -0.40 -4.51
CA GLN A 373 0.87 0.79 -4.14
C GLN A 373 2.34 0.48 -3.82
N THR A 374 2.63 -0.68 -3.24
CA THR A 374 4.01 -1.08 -2.93
C THR A 374 4.81 -1.30 -4.22
N LEU A 375 4.21 -1.98 -5.21
CA LEU A 375 4.81 -2.12 -6.53
C LEU A 375 4.92 -0.78 -7.26
N ALA A 376 3.90 0.07 -7.08
CA ALA A 376 3.84 1.40 -7.63
C ALA A 376 5.12 2.19 -7.30
N TRP A 377 5.58 2.23 -6.04
CA TRP A 377 6.75 3.04 -5.69
C TRP A 377 8.04 2.70 -6.44
N TYR A 378 8.15 1.50 -7.03
CA TYR A 378 9.27 1.15 -7.91
C TYR A 378 9.11 1.69 -9.34
N GLU A 379 7.88 1.87 -9.82
CA GLU A 379 7.51 2.29 -11.17
C GLU A 379 6.36 3.34 -11.12
N PRO A 380 6.69 4.65 -10.99
CA PRO A 380 5.69 5.69 -10.77
C PRO A 380 4.78 6.04 -11.95
N TYR A 381 5.12 5.64 -13.18
CA TYR A 381 4.42 6.06 -14.39
C TYR A 381 3.08 5.35 -14.62
N GLU A 382 2.99 4.04 -14.40
CA GLU A 382 1.79 3.25 -14.72
C GLU A 382 0.66 3.36 -13.68
N GLN A 383 0.95 4.00 -12.54
CA GLN A 383 0.15 3.90 -11.34
C GLN A 383 -1.22 4.57 -11.44
N TYR A 384 -1.28 5.74 -12.10
CA TYR A 384 -2.50 6.56 -12.13
C TYR A 384 -3.62 5.83 -12.86
N ILE A 385 -3.33 5.31 -14.05
CA ILE A 385 -4.29 4.61 -14.90
C ILE A 385 -4.80 3.35 -14.18
N GLN A 386 -3.89 2.60 -13.56
CA GLN A 386 -4.24 1.38 -12.82
C GLN A 386 -5.16 1.69 -11.62
N HIS A 387 -4.78 2.63 -10.75
CA HIS A 387 -5.58 2.94 -9.56
C HIS A 387 -6.93 3.57 -9.90
N PHE A 388 -6.98 4.42 -10.93
CA PHE A 388 -8.23 4.99 -11.41
C PHE A 388 -9.18 3.93 -11.98
N THR A 389 -8.65 2.99 -12.77
CA THR A 389 -9.45 1.92 -13.38
C THR A 389 -9.92 0.92 -12.32
N SER A 390 -9.04 0.50 -11.41
CA SER A 390 -9.40 -0.36 -10.27
C SER A 390 -10.48 0.28 -9.40
N SER A 391 -10.38 1.58 -9.13
CA SER A 391 -11.38 2.31 -8.35
C SER A 391 -12.76 2.31 -9.00
N SER A 392 -12.80 2.49 -10.32
CA SER A 392 -14.04 2.47 -11.08
C SER A 392 -14.67 1.08 -11.09
N SER A 393 -13.87 0.04 -11.32
CA SER A 393 -14.31 -1.36 -11.38
C SER A 393 -14.83 -1.87 -10.04
N VAL A 394 -14.14 -1.56 -8.93
CA VAL A 394 -14.59 -1.93 -7.58
C VAL A 394 -15.90 -1.23 -7.23
N SER A 395 -16.05 0.04 -7.61
CA SER A 395 -17.30 0.79 -7.39
C SER A 395 -18.49 0.17 -8.14
N VAL A 396 -18.26 -0.27 -9.38
CA VAL A 396 -19.27 -0.95 -10.20
C VAL A 396 -19.61 -2.32 -9.60
N SER A 397 -18.60 -3.13 -9.27
CA SER A 397 -18.85 -4.48 -8.72
C SER A 397 -19.61 -4.42 -7.38
N LEU A 398 -19.22 -3.51 -6.48
CA LEU A 398 -19.93 -3.31 -5.21
C LEU A 398 -21.41 -2.98 -5.42
N THR A 399 -21.72 -2.11 -6.38
CA THR A 399 -23.09 -1.62 -6.60
C THR A 399 -23.99 -2.67 -7.25
N HIS A 400 -23.44 -3.54 -8.09
CA HIS A 400 -24.21 -4.50 -8.89
C HIS A 400 -24.17 -5.94 -8.38
N ASN A 401 -23.08 -6.37 -7.72
CA ASN A 401 -22.84 -7.78 -7.37
C ASN A 401 -22.88 -8.06 -5.86
N CYS A 402 -22.64 -7.07 -5.00
CA CYS A 402 -22.50 -7.28 -3.57
C CYS A 402 -23.75 -6.90 -2.77
N GLN A 403 -24.01 -7.64 -1.69
CA GLN A 403 -24.99 -7.23 -0.68
C GLN A 403 -24.35 -6.35 0.41
N PRO A 404 -25.13 -5.47 1.08
CA PRO A 404 -24.65 -4.74 2.24
C PRO A 404 -24.10 -5.68 3.33
N PRO A 405 -22.94 -5.36 3.94
CA PRO A 405 -22.37 -6.21 4.98
C PRO A 405 -23.31 -6.32 6.17
N ARG A 406 -23.56 -7.56 6.64
CA ARG A 406 -24.50 -7.84 7.75
C ARG A 406 -24.03 -7.29 9.09
N ARG A 407 -22.72 -7.06 9.25
CA ARG A 407 -22.11 -6.55 10.48
C ARG A 407 -21.25 -5.32 10.18
N SER A 408 -21.58 -4.20 10.82
CA SER A 408 -20.81 -2.97 10.70
C SER A 408 -19.56 -3.03 11.57
N GLY A 409 -18.39 -3.16 10.94
CA GLY A 409 -17.10 -2.90 11.60
C GLY A 409 -17.00 -1.45 12.12
N ARG A 410 -16.14 -1.21 13.11
CA ARG A 410 -15.84 0.17 13.56
C ARG A 410 -15.02 0.89 12.50
N ALA A 411 -15.68 1.68 11.67
CA ALA A 411 -15.10 2.45 10.56
C ALA A 411 -13.87 3.30 10.94
N ALA A 412 -13.89 3.92 12.11
CA ALA A 412 -12.79 4.78 12.59
C ALA A 412 -11.48 4.00 12.85
N GLN A 413 -11.56 2.78 13.40
CA GLN A 413 -10.36 1.98 13.70
C GLN A 413 -9.73 1.39 12.42
N MET A 414 -10.56 1.06 11.43
CA MET A 414 -10.10 0.50 10.15
C MET A 414 -9.20 1.47 9.37
N GLN A 415 -9.54 2.77 9.35
CA GLN A 415 -8.76 3.77 8.62
C GLN A 415 -7.32 3.89 9.14
N THR A 416 -7.14 3.91 10.46
CA THR A 416 -5.81 3.96 11.08
C THR A 416 -4.99 2.72 10.76
N ILE A 417 -5.63 1.54 10.74
CA ILE A 417 -4.98 0.28 10.40
C ILE A 417 -4.54 0.26 8.94
N PHE A 418 -5.36 0.75 8.01
CA PHE A 418 -5.00 0.76 6.58
C PHE A 418 -3.78 1.63 6.30
N ILE A 419 -3.73 2.82 6.89
CA ILE A 419 -2.57 3.72 6.75
C ILE A 419 -1.33 3.14 7.43
N PHE A 420 -1.51 2.51 8.59
CA PHE A 420 -0.41 1.81 9.26
C PHE A 420 0.14 0.64 8.44
N LEU A 421 -0.73 -0.14 7.80
CA LEU A 421 -0.31 -1.24 6.92
C LEU A 421 0.37 -0.73 5.63
N LEU A 422 0.03 0.48 5.16
CA LEU A 422 0.70 1.12 4.03
C LEU A 422 2.06 1.71 4.41
N PHE A 423 2.21 2.17 5.66
CA PHE A 423 3.45 2.74 6.17
C PHE A 423 4.62 1.74 6.12
N PHE A 424 4.41 0.50 6.54
CA PHE A 424 5.50 -0.48 6.64
C PHE A 424 6.15 -0.83 5.29
N PRO A 425 5.42 -1.18 4.21
CA PRO A 425 6.01 -1.45 2.90
C PRO A 425 6.72 -0.24 2.28
N PHE A 426 6.29 0.98 2.59
CA PHE A 426 6.99 2.20 2.14
C PHE A 426 8.37 2.32 2.76
N PHE A 427 8.43 2.33 4.10
CA PHE A 427 9.68 2.57 4.83
C PHE A 427 10.64 1.39 4.77
N VAL A 428 10.13 0.16 4.95
CA VAL A 428 10.96 -1.04 4.98
C VAL A 428 11.27 -1.56 3.58
N GLY A 429 10.34 -1.40 2.64
CA GLY A 429 10.48 -1.87 1.26
C GLY A 429 11.05 -0.79 0.33
N ALA A 430 10.18 0.10 -0.15
CA ALA A 430 10.51 1.03 -1.22
C ALA A 430 11.69 1.96 -0.88
N LEU A 431 11.65 2.61 0.28
CA LEU A 431 12.71 3.52 0.70
C LEU A 431 14.04 2.81 0.91
N SER A 432 14.04 1.67 1.59
CA SER A 432 15.25 0.87 1.82
C SER A 432 15.87 0.38 0.51
N ILE A 433 15.06 -0.08 -0.43
CA ILE A 433 15.54 -0.60 -1.72
C ILE A 433 16.08 0.54 -2.58
N VAL A 434 15.40 1.67 -2.68
CA VAL A 434 15.90 2.85 -3.42
C VAL A 434 17.20 3.37 -2.79
N ALA A 435 17.31 3.35 -1.46
CA ALA A 435 18.57 3.69 -0.79
C ALA A 435 19.67 2.67 -1.13
N TYR A 436 19.38 1.38 -1.01
CA TYR A 436 20.34 0.32 -1.33
C TYR A 436 20.83 0.40 -2.79
N THR A 437 19.94 0.62 -3.75
CA THR A 437 20.31 0.76 -5.16
C THR A 437 21.14 2.02 -5.40
N ALA A 438 20.82 3.13 -4.73
CA ALA A 438 21.54 4.39 -4.91
C ALA A 438 22.98 4.35 -4.37
N TRP A 439 23.20 3.71 -3.21
CA TRP A 439 24.50 3.69 -2.52
C TRP A 439 25.37 2.48 -2.85
N SER A 440 24.79 1.30 -3.02
CA SER A 440 25.53 0.04 -3.03
C SER A 440 25.63 -0.63 -4.40
N LEU A 441 24.68 -0.40 -5.30
CA LEU A 441 24.69 -1.03 -6.62
C LEU A 441 25.36 -0.14 -7.67
N THR A 442 26.15 -0.78 -8.53
CA THR A 442 26.81 -0.14 -9.67
C THR A 442 25.80 0.03 -10.82
N PRO A 443 25.59 1.26 -11.33
CA PRO A 443 24.77 1.51 -12.50
C PRO A 443 25.23 0.73 -13.72
N SER A 444 24.32 0.47 -14.67
CA SER A 444 24.68 -0.14 -15.95
C SER A 444 25.69 0.69 -16.74
N GLU A 445 26.61 0.01 -17.43
CA GLU A 445 27.55 0.65 -18.35
C GLU A 445 26.86 1.07 -19.66
N GLY A 446 25.84 0.31 -20.09
CA GLY A 446 25.18 0.50 -21.39
C GLY A 446 23.98 1.43 -21.39
N CYS A 447 23.28 1.64 -20.26
CA CYS A 447 21.98 2.30 -20.20
C CYS A 447 21.78 3.24 -19.00
N GLY A 448 20.82 4.17 -19.11
CA GLY A 448 20.44 5.09 -18.03
C GLY A 448 21.25 6.38 -17.88
N PRO A 449 20.88 7.27 -16.94
CA PRO A 449 21.56 8.53 -16.72
C PRO A 449 22.92 8.35 -16.02
N PHE A 450 23.07 7.40 -15.10
CA PHE A 450 24.27 7.25 -14.26
C PHE A 450 25.39 6.38 -14.88
N ARG A 451 25.43 6.23 -16.21
CA ARG A 451 26.45 5.41 -16.91
C ARG A 451 27.86 5.91 -16.59
N GLY A 452 28.77 4.97 -16.30
CA GLY A 452 30.18 5.26 -16.03
C GLY A 452 30.49 5.76 -14.62
N LEU A 453 29.49 5.80 -13.72
CA LEU A 453 29.68 6.10 -12.30
C LEU A 453 29.77 4.81 -11.46
N ASN A 454 30.49 4.87 -10.35
CA ASN A 454 30.63 3.72 -9.43
C ASN A 454 29.32 3.40 -8.70
N ASN A 455 28.58 4.42 -8.28
CA ASN A 455 27.24 4.30 -7.71
C ASN A 455 26.39 5.50 -8.16
N SER A 456 25.06 5.39 -8.06
CA SER A 456 24.17 6.49 -8.46
C SER A 456 24.37 7.75 -7.61
N PHE A 457 24.77 7.58 -6.35
CA PHE A 457 25.10 8.67 -5.44
C PHE A 457 26.33 9.47 -5.88
N SER A 458 27.29 8.87 -6.59
CA SER A 458 28.49 9.53 -7.11
C SER A 458 28.17 10.71 -8.02
N ALA A 459 26.97 10.76 -8.62
CA ALA A 459 26.53 11.92 -9.39
C ALA A 459 26.49 13.20 -8.51
N VAL A 460 26.16 13.05 -7.22
CA VAL A 460 26.19 14.15 -6.26
C VAL A 460 27.62 14.52 -5.89
N ASP A 461 28.51 13.53 -5.71
CA ASP A 461 29.94 13.78 -5.44
C ASP A 461 30.58 14.62 -6.56
N VAL A 462 30.37 14.22 -7.82
CA VAL A 462 30.89 14.95 -8.99
C VAL A 462 30.33 16.38 -9.02
N TRP A 463 29.03 16.56 -8.77
CA TRP A 463 28.43 17.89 -8.73
C TRP A 463 28.95 18.77 -7.58
N ILE A 464 29.21 18.18 -6.41
CA ILE A 464 29.80 18.90 -5.28
C ILE A 464 31.24 19.32 -5.59
N ASP A 465 32.00 18.50 -6.31
CA ASP A 465 33.35 18.84 -6.77
C ASP A 465 33.33 20.00 -7.77
N ASP A 466 32.40 20.00 -8.73
CA ASP A 466 32.21 21.11 -9.67
C ASP A 466 31.86 22.42 -8.94
N LEU A 467 31.04 22.33 -7.88
CA LEU A 467 30.63 23.48 -7.07
C LEU A 467 31.76 24.08 -6.23
N LYS A 468 32.90 23.38 -6.03
CA LYS A 468 34.09 23.96 -5.35
C LYS A 468 34.71 25.10 -6.15
N ASN A 469 34.59 25.04 -7.48
CA ASN A 469 35.18 26.00 -8.40
C ASN A 469 34.29 27.24 -8.64
N VAL A 470 33.03 27.20 -8.21
CA VAL A 470 32.08 28.30 -8.37
C VAL A 470 32.11 29.22 -7.15
N THR A 471 32.37 30.51 -7.38
CA THR A 471 32.36 31.52 -6.32
C THR A 471 30.94 31.75 -5.80
N GLY A 472 30.69 31.42 -4.52
CA GLY A 472 29.40 31.62 -3.83
C GLY A 472 28.68 30.34 -3.40
N SER A 473 29.09 29.16 -3.88
CA SER A 473 28.52 27.85 -3.52
C SER A 473 29.25 27.12 -2.40
N GLN A 474 30.28 27.72 -1.80
CA GLN A 474 31.09 27.05 -0.76
C GLN A 474 30.27 26.57 0.44
N TRP A 475 29.19 27.26 0.80
CA TRP A 475 28.29 26.83 1.87
C TRP A 475 27.62 25.47 1.60
N VAL A 476 27.35 25.14 0.33
CA VAL A 476 26.76 23.84 -0.07
C VAL A 476 27.78 22.72 0.15
N VAL A 477 29.03 22.96 -0.28
CA VAL A 477 30.14 22.01 -0.12
C VAL A 477 30.46 21.77 1.36
N GLU A 478 30.43 22.83 2.17
CA GLU A 478 30.63 22.76 3.62
C GLU A 478 29.56 21.89 4.29
N ILE A 479 28.28 22.09 3.94
CA ILE A 479 27.17 21.26 4.43
C ILE A 479 27.35 19.81 3.98
N TYR A 480 27.70 19.57 2.72
CA TYR A 480 27.87 18.22 2.22
C TYR A 480 28.94 17.44 3.00
N ASN A 481 30.13 18.02 3.14
CA ASN A 481 31.26 17.38 3.82
C ASN A 481 31.03 17.22 5.33
N ASN A 482 30.49 18.24 6.00
CA ASN A 482 30.40 18.25 7.46
C ASN A 482 29.09 17.64 8.00
N VAL A 483 28.02 17.59 7.18
CA VAL A 483 26.69 17.13 7.60
C VAL A 483 26.33 15.82 6.91
N ILE A 484 26.35 15.79 5.56
CA ILE A 484 25.82 14.64 4.79
C ILE A 484 26.75 13.44 4.84
N LEU A 485 28.07 13.64 4.81
CA LEU A 485 29.06 12.55 4.94
C LEU A 485 29.38 12.19 6.39
N SER A 486 28.92 12.98 7.36
CA SER A 486 29.24 12.76 8.77
C SER A 486 28.39 11.66 9.38
N GLU A 487 29.02 10.55 9.74
CA GLU A 487 28.37 9.45 10.50
C GLU A 487 27.81 9.94 11.84
N ILE A 488 28.51 10.88 12.48
CA ILE A 488 28.14 11.46 13.78
C ILE A 488 26.81 12.22 13.67
N PHE A 489 26.56 12.89 12.54
CA PHE A 489 25.32 13.63 12.33
C PHE A 489 24.10 12.70 12.33
N TYR A 490 24.15 11.59 11.58
CA TYR A 490 23.07 10.60 11.57
C TYR A 490 22.89 9.92 12.93
N PHE A 491 23.98 9.65 13.65
CA PHE A 491 23.91 9.15 15.02
C PHE A 491 23.16 10.12 15.96
N LEU A 492 23.49 11.41 15.90
CA LEU A 492 22.82 12.44 16.70
C LEU A 492 21.34 12.59 16.35
N ILE A 493 20.99 12.60 15.05
CA ILE A 493 19.59 12.61 14.62
C ILE A 493 18.84 11.39 15.16
N THR A 494 19.43 10.21 15.03
CA THR A 494 18.82 8.96 15.51
C THR A 494 18.61 9.01 17.02
N LEU A 495 19.58 9.52 17.78
CA LEU A 495 19.45 9.73 19.23
C LEU A 495 18.30 10.69 19.57
N ILE A 496 18.20 11.82 18.86
CA ILE A 496 17.11 12.79 19.06
C ILE A 496 15.75 12.13 18.78
N ILE A 497 15.64 11.36 17.69
CA ILE A 497 14.41 10.65 17.34
C ILE A 497 14.06 9.62 18.43
N LEU A 498 15.03 8.85 18.94
CA LEU A 498 14.81 7.90 20.02
C LEU A 498 14.35 8.57 21.31
N VAL A 499 14.93 9.72 21.67
CA VAL A 499 14.49 10.51 22.82
C VAL A 499 13.05 11.00 22.63
N ILE A 500 12.70 11.51 21.44
CA ILE A 500 11.33 11.93 21.13
C ILE A 500 10.36 10.75 21.25
N ILE A 501 10.69 9.59 20.66
CA ILE A 501 9.87 8.38 20.74
C ILE A 501 9.69 7.96 22.20
N TYR A 502 10.75 7.98 23.01
CA TYR A 502 10.69 7.66 24.43
C TYR A 502 9.76 8.62 25.19
N ILE A 503 9.87 9.94 24.95
CA ILE A 503 8.99 10.94 25.57
C ILE A 503 7.53 10.70 25.15
N LEU A 504 7.26 10.46 23.86
CA LEU A 504 5.91 10.19 23.37
C LEU A 504 5.33 8.90 23.95
N TRP A 505 6.16 7.87 24.11
CA TRP A 505 5.78 6.61 24.75
C TRP A 505 5.43 6.82 26.23
N GLN A 506 6.25 7.60 26.96
CA GLN A 506 5.97 7.97 28.35
C GLN A 506 4.67 8.78 28.49
N VAL A 507 4.45 9.78 27.63
CA VAL A 507 3.20 10.56 27.61
C VAL A 507 2.00 9.64 27.35
N THR A 508 2.15 8.66 26.47
CA THR A 508 1.09 7.68 26.18
C THR A 508 0.78 6.81 27.40
N ASN A 509 1.80 6.35 28.11
CA ASN A 509 1.61 5.59 29.36
C ASN A 509 0.99 6.44 30.48
N GLY A 510 1.42 7.69 30.63
CA GLY A 510 0.83 8.63 31.59
C GLY A 510 -0.65 8.91 31.30
N ARG A 511 -1.02 9.08 30.01
CA ARG A 511 -2.43 9.23 29.60
C ARG A 511 -3.26 7.99 29.92
N LYS A 512 -2.71 6.78 29.72
CA LYS A 512 -3.40 5.52 30.09
C LYS A 512 -3.70 5.47 31.58
N GLU A 513 -2.72 5.82 32.41
CA GLU A 513 -2.88 5.86 33.86
C GLU A 513 -3.87 6.94 34.32
N LEU A 514 -3.83 8.13 33.72
CA LEU A 514 -4.81 9.19 33.99
C LEU A 514 -6.24 8.74 33.67
N ILE A 515 -6.45 8.12 32.50
CA ILE A 515 -7.75 7.56 32.11
C ILE A 515 -8.20 6.49 33.11
N ARG A 516 -7.30 5.61 33.57
CA ARG A 516 -7.60 4.60 34.58
C ARG A 516 -8.09 5.23 35.88
N ARG A 517 -7.45 6.29 36.37
CA ARG A 517 -7.85 6.99 37.59
C ARG A 517 -9.17 7.75 37.45
N LEU A 518 -9.38 8.45 36.33
CA LEU A 518 -10.65 9.12 36.04
C LEU A 518 -11.81 8.12 36.01
N ARG A 519 -11.60 6.92 35.45
CA ARG A 519 -12.60 5.85 35.49
C ARG A 519 -12.91 5.38 36.92
N GLN A 520 -11.90 5.20 37.75
CA GLN A 520 -12.12 4.85 39.16
C GLN A 520 -12.94 5.91 39.89
N GLN A 521 -12.70 7.20 39.61
CA GLN A 521 -13.50 8.29 40.17
C GLN A 521 -14.95 8.26 39.69
N ILE A 522 -15.20 8.02 38.39
CA ILE A 522 -16.56 7.91 37.85
C ILE A 522 -17.33 6.76 38.51
N VAL A 523 -16.70 5.59 38.65
CA VAL A 523 -17.33 4.43 39.30
C VAL A 523 -17.68 4.74 40.75
N ASN A 524 -16.77 5.38 41.49
CA ASN A 524 -17.02 5.75 42.88
C ASN A 524 -18.15 6.78 43.04
N VAL A 525 -18.27 7.75 42.12
CA VAL A 525 -19.37 8.73 42.14
C VAL A 525 -20.70 8.08 41.76
N SER A 526 -20.72 7.08 40.87
CA SER A 526 -21.95 6.38 40.48
C SER A 526 -22.49 5.38 41.51
N LEU A 527 -21.72 5.09 42.58
CA LEU A 527 -22.13 4.23 43.70
C LEU A 527 -22.80 5.03 44.84
N PHE A 528 -22.79 6.35 44.76
CA PHE A 528 -23.60 7.27 45.58
C PHE A 528 -24.79 7.77 44.76
#